data_AF-A0A7X5WWU7-F1
#
_entry.id   AF-A0A7X5WWU7-F1
#
_cell.length_a   1.000
_cell.length_b   1.000
_cell.length_c   1.000
_cell.angle_alpha   90.00
_cell.angle_beta   90.00
_cell.angle_gamma   90.00
#
_symmetry.space_group_name_H-M   'P 1'
#
loop_
_entity.id
_entity.type
_entity.pdbx_description
1 polymer ?
#
loop_
_entity_poly.entity_id
_entity_poly.type
_entity_poly.pdbx_seq_one_letter_code
_entity_poly.pdbx_strand_id
1 'polypeptide(L)'
;GETIVSDRFTASALAYQGYGRGLDLELLRSTMRWATHGLEPDFTVLLDVELDVARARLGDHVDRIEGAGAAFHERVRQGYLELAAADPERWIVVDAAGTVEEVGERVDAAVDAWLDRHR
;
A
#
# COMPACT_ATOMS: atom_id res chain seq x y z
N GLY A 1 -4.27 -15.54 18.92
CA GLY A 1 -3.33 -14.42 19.03
C GLY A 1 -4.10 -13.12 19.05
N GLU A 2 -3.41 -12.00 19.08
CA GLU A 2 -3.99 -10.66 18.86
C GLU A 2 -3.93 -10.30 17.37
N THR A 3 -4.86 -9.48 16.91
CA THR A 3 -4.83 -8.91 15.55
C THR A 3 -3.99 -7.65 15.55
N ILE A 4 -3.01 -7.56 14.65
CA ILE A 4 -2.14 -6.39 14.51
C ILE A 4 -2.50 -5.64 13.23
N VAL A 5 -2.77 -4.35 13.35
CA VAL A 5 -2.94 -3.44 12.20
C VAL A 5 -1.71 -2.54 12.14
N SER A 6 -1.00 -2.60 11.01
CA SER A 6 0.18 -1.77 10.77
C SER A 6 -0.12 -0.78 9.65
N ASP A 7 0.03 0.51 9.94
CA ASP A 7 0.08 1.52 8.89
C ASP A 7 1.44 1.43 8.20
N ARG A 8 1.43 0.88 6.98
CA ARG A 8 2.60 0.50 6.17
C ARG A 8 3.41 -0.66 6.77
N PHE A 9 4.17 -1.31 5.88
CA PHE A 9 5.14 -2.35 6.20
C PHE A 9 6.17 -2.46 5.05
N THR A 10 6.71 -3.64 4.78
CA THR A 10 7.74 -3.91 3.76
C THR A 10 7.34 -3.49 2.34
N ALA A 11 6.06 -3.63 1.97
CA ALA A 11 5.57 -3.24 0.65
C ALA A 11 5.79 -1.74 0.35
N SER A 12 5.76 -0.88 1.37
CA SER A 12 6.04 0.54 1.22
C SER A 12 7.49 0.81 0.85
N ALA A 13 8.44 0.00 1.33
CA ALA A 13 9.82 0.11 0.89
C ALA A 13 9.95 -0.22 -0.60
N LEU A 14 9.27 -1.28 -1.07
CA LEU A 14 9.27 -1.66 -2.49
C LEU A 14 8.64 -0.58 -3.37
N ALA A 15 7.48 -0.06 -2.98
CA ALA A 15 6.78 0.98 -3.75
C ALA A 15 7.57 2.30 -3.78
N TYR A 16 8.00 2.83 -2.64
CA TYR A 16 8.66 4.15 -2.61
C TYR A 16 10.12 4.09 -3.06
N GLN A 17 10.87 3.09 -2.61
CA GLN A 17 12.31 3.01 -2.89
C GLN A 17 12.58 2.30 -4.21
N GLY A 18 11.89 1.19 -4.45
CA GLY A 18 12.03 0.43 -5.68
C GLY A 18 11.42 1.17 -6.86
N TYR A 19 10.09 1.25 -6.91
CA TYR A 19 9.39 1.88 -8.02
C TYR A 19 9.57 3.41 -8.04
N GLY A 20 9.40 4.07 -6.89
CA GLY A 20 9.51 5.51 -6.78
C GLY A 20 10.92 6.02 -7.09
N ARG A 21 11.96 5.45 -6.46
CA ARG A 21 13.36 5.90 -6.57
C ARG A 21 14.24 5.07 -7.51
N GLY A 22 13.74 3.99 -8.10
CA GLY A 22 14.48 3.14 -9.03
C GLY A 22 15.54 2.26 -8.36
N LEU A 23 15.41 1.96 -7.07
CA LEU A 23 16.30 1.01 -6.40
C LEU A 23 15.96 -0.43 -6.79
N ASP A 24 16.97 -1.29 -6.73
CA ASP A 24 16.83 -2.69 -7.10
C ASP A 24 15.81 -3.42 -6.20
N LEU A 25 14.77 -3.99 -6.82
CA LEU A 25 13.66 -4.62 -6.11
C LEU A 25 14.10 -5.91 -5.41
N GLU A 26 15.02 -6.68 -5.97
CA GLU A 26 15.49 -7.93 -5.38
C GLU A 26 16.32 -7.67 -4.12
N LEU A 27 17.19 -6.67 -4.16
CA LEU A 27 17.96 -6.17 -3.02
C LEU A 27 17.03 -5.66 -1.92
N LEU A 28 16.01 -4.87 -2.26
CA LEU A 28 15.03 -4.40 -1.28
C LEU A 28 14.28 -5.57 -0.65
N ARG A 29 13.79 -6.54 -1.46
CA ARG A 29 13.10 -7.73 -0.94
C ARG A 29 13.99 -8.55 -0.01
N SER A 30 15.26 -8.77 -0.36
CA SER A 30 16.19 -9.52 0.50
C SER A 30 16.50 -8.77 1.80
N THR A 31 16.68 -7.45 1.74
CA THR A 31 16.90 -6.60 2.92
C THR A 31 15.69 -6.63 3.85
N MET A 32 14.46 -6.55 3.31
CA MET A 32 13.24 -6.59 4.11
C MET A 32 13.02 -7.95 4.76
N ARG A 33 13.18 -9.05 4.02
CA ARG A 33 13.11 -10.39 4.61
C ARG A 33 14.13 -10.60 5.72
N TRP A 34 15.34 -10.07 5.57
CA TRP A 34 16.34 -10.13 6.63
C TRP A 34 15.92 -9.31 7.86
N ALA A 35 15.50 -8.06 7.67
CA ALA A 35 15.12 -7.15 8.75
C ALA A 35 13.89 -7.64 9.53
N THR A 36 12.93 -8.30 8.86
CA THR A 36 11.71 -8.81 9.49
C THR A 36 11.82 -10.26 9.94
N HIS A 37 13.00 -10.90 9.78
CA HIS A 37 13.16 -12.35 9.99
C HIS A 37 12.16 -13.20 9.19
N GLY A 38 11.80 -12.72 8.00
CA GLY A 38 10.81 -13.38 7.13
C GLY A 38 9.36 -13.16 7.56
N LEU A 39 9.09 -12.30 8.55
CA LEU A 39 7.72 -11.92 8.92
C LEU A 39 7.09 -11.16 7.75
N GLU A 40 5.88 -11.61 7.42
CA GLU A 40 5.08 -11.21 6.29
C GLU A 40 3.63 -11.06 6.79
N PRO A 41 2.88 -10.02 6.36
CA PRO A 41 1.49 -9.85 6.80
C PRO A 41 0.59 -10.93 6.20
N ASP A 42 -0.43 -11.38 6.93
CA ASP A 42 -1.41 -12.35 6.40
C ASP A 42 -2.09 -11.79 5.14
N PHE A 43 -2.45 -10.50 5.17
CA PHE A 43 -2.90 -9.75 4.01
C PHE A 43 -2.53 -8.26 4.11
N THR A 44 -2.58 -7.56 2.98
CA THR A 44 -2.37 -6.11 2.87
C THR A 44 -3.57 -5.45 2.22
N VAL A 45 -4.09 -4.39 2.82
CA VAL A 45 -5.11 -3.53 2.21
C VAL A 45 -4.42 -2.37 1.50
N LEU A 46 -4.59 -2.28 0.19
CA LEU A 46 -4.13 -1.15 -0.62
C LEU A 46 -5.31 -0.20 -0.85
N LEU A 47 -5.19 1.01 -0.33
CA LEU A 47 -6.10 2.12 -0.64
C LEU A 47 -5.62 2.80 -1.93
N ASP A 48 -6.18 2.41 -3.07
CA ASP A 48 -5.84 3.02 -4.36
C ASP A 48 -6.67 4.28 -4.59
N VAL A 49 -6.00 5.36 -4.97
CA VAL A 49 -6.67 6.62 -5.28
C VAL A 49 -5.84 7.41 -6.29
N GLU A 50 -6.53 8.12 -7.18
CA GLU A 50 -5.90 9.02 -8.13
C GLU A 50 -5.07 10.10 -7.40
N LEU A 51 -3.93 10.44 -7.99
CA LEU A 51 -2.97 11.37 -7.38
C LEU A 51 -3.60 12.74 -7.09
N ASP A 52 -4.47 13.24 -7.95
CA ASP A 52 -5.10 14.55 -7.76
C ASP A 52 -6.02 14.57 -6.53
N VAL A 53 -6.72 13.45 -6.27
CA VAL A 53 -7.56 13.30 -5.07
C VAL A 53 -6.68 13.18 -3.82
N ALA A 54 -5.59 12.42 -3.88
CA ALA A 54 -4.63 12.33 -2.76
C ALA A 54 -4.04 13.70 -2.41
N ARG A 55 -3.63 14.49 -3.42
CA ARG A 55 -3.08 15.83 -3.23
C ARG A 55 -4.10 16.81 -2.65
N ALA A 56 -5.36 16.73 -3.08
CA ALA A 56 -6.42 17.55 -2.49
C ALA A 56 -6.63 17.25 -0.99
N ARG A 57 -6.42 16.00 -0.55
CA ARG A 57 -6.52 15.59 0.86
C ARG A 57 -5.31 16.01 1.71
N LEU A 58 -4.11 16.02 1.12
CA LEU A 58 -2.87 16.40 1.81
C LEU A 58 -2.84 17.88 2.22
N GLY A 59 -3.51 18.77 1.47
CA GLY A 59 -3.52 20.20 1.74
C GLY A 59 -2.10 20.79 1.83
N ASP A 60 -1.84 21.61 2.85
CA ASP A 60 -0.53 22.24 3.07
C ASP A 60 0.50 21.32 3.74
N HIS A 61 0.15 20.06 4.05
CA HIS A 61 1.03 19.12 4.73
C HIS A 61 1.87 18.31 3.72
N VAL A 62 2.72 19.04 2.99
CA VAL A 62 3.66 18.46 2.02
C VAL A 62 4.98 18.21 2.71
N ASP A 63 5.24 16.95 3.07
CA ASP A 63 6.58 16.54 3.50
C ASP A 63 7.52 16.35 2.30
N ARG A 64 8.79 15.98 2.56
CA ARG A 64 9.79 15.79 1.50
C ARG A 64 9.40 14.72 0.49
N ILE A 65 8.67 13.68 0.91
CA ILE A 65 8.22 12.59 0.05
C ILE A 65 7.04 13.08 -0.80
N GLU A 66 6.11 13.81 -0.20
CA GLU A 66 4.99 14.42 -0.92
C GLU A 66 5.44 15.47 -1.95
N GLY A 67 6.57 16.14 -1.69
CA GLY A 67 7.23 17.06 -2.62
C GLY A 67 8.00 16.41 -3.78
N ALA A 68 8.10 15.09 -3.86
CA ALA A 68 8.91 14.39 -4.88
C ALA A 68 8.34 14.47 -6.33
N GLY A 69 7.19 15.12 -6.50
CA GLY A 69 6.58 15.45 -7.79
C GLY A 69 5.64 14.36 -8.33
N ALA A 70 4.78 14.73 -9.27
CA ALA A 70 3.70 13.86 -9.75
C ALA A 70 4.20 12.54 -10.36
N ALA A 71 5.28 12.60 -11.14
CA ALA A 71 5.86 11.40 -11.75
C ALA A 71 6.40 10.40 -10.72
N PHE A 72 6.89 10.87 -9.56
CA PHE A 72 7.32 9.98 -8.48
C PHE A 72 6.12 9.24 -7.89
N HIS A 73 5.08 9.97 -7.51
CA HIS A 73 3.88 9.39 -6.92
C HIS A 73 3.14 8.44 -7.87
N GLU A 74 3.12 8.76 -9.16
CA GLU A 74 2.57 7.85 -10.17
C GLU A 74 3.34 6.52 -10.19
N ARG A 75 4.68 6.55 -10.18
CA ARG A 75 5.48 5.31 -10.09
C ARG A 75 5.22 4.55 -8.79
N VAL A 76 5.06 5.25 -7.67
CA VAL A 76 4.73 4.61 -6.38
C VAL A 76 3.39 3.91 -6.45
N ARG A 77 2.35 4.58 -6.97
CA ARG A 77 1.01 4.00 -7.16
C ARG A 77 1.07 2.77 -8.06
N GLN A 78 1.68 2.89 -9.25
CA GLN A 78 1.83 1.76 -10.16
C GLN A 78 2.61 0.61 -9.51
N GLY A 79 3.65 0.91 -8.73
CA GLY A 79 4.39 -0.09 -7.96
C GLY A 79 3.52 -0.86 -6.96
N TYR A 80 2.63 -0.18 -6.23
CA TYR A 80 1.67 -0.86 -5.37
C TYR A 80 0.69 -1.74 -6.15
N LEU A 81 0.15 -1.25 -7.27
CA LEU A 81 -0.76 -2.02 -8.11
C LEU A 81 -0.09 -3.27 -8.70
N GLU A 82 1.17 -3.16 -9.14
CA GLU A 82 1.95 -4.31 -9.60
C GLU A 82 2.21 -5.33 -8.48
N LEU A 83 2.57 -4.86 -7.28
CA LEU A 83 2.76 -5.73 -6.12
C LEU A 83 1.46 -6.47 -5.75
N ALA A 84 0.32 -5.78 -5.80
CA ALA A 84 -0.98 -6.38 -5.53
C ALA A 84 -1.39 -7.39 -6.60
N ALA A 85 -1.14 -7.08 -7.88
CA ALA A 85 -1.44 -7.99 -8.99
C ALA A 85 -0.56 -9.26 -8.97
N ALA A 86 0.65 -9.18 -8.41
CA ALA A 86 1.56 -10.32 -8.29
C ALA A 86 1.17 -11.32 -7.19
N ASP A 87 0.35 -10.91 -6.21
CA ASP A 87 -0.07 -11.76 -5.09
C ASP A 87 -1.55 -11.47 -4.71
N PRO A 88 -2.51 -11.76 -5.59
CA PRO A 88 -3.91 -11.37 -5.40
C PRO A 88 -4.60 -12.09 -4.24
N GLU A 89 -4.02 -13.16 -3.70
CA GLU A 89 -4.55 -13.87 -2.53
C GLU A 89 -4.27 -13.08 -1.24
N ARG A 90 -3.14 -12.37 -1.16
CA ARG A 90 -2.73 -11.58 0.03
C ARG A 90 -3.02 -10.10 -0.09
N TRP A 91 -3.52 -9.62 -1.23
CA TRP A 91 -3.79 -8.20 -1.44
C TRP A 91 -5.27 -7.92 -1.64
N ILE A 92 -5.76 -6.94 -0.89
CA ILE A 92 -7.12 -6.41 -1.00
C ILE A 92 -6.98 -4.98 -1.51
N VAL A 93 -7.30 -4.75 -2.78
CA VAL A 93 -7.29 -3.40 -3.38
C VAL A 93 -8.66 -2.76 -3.19
N VAL A 94 -8.69 -1.60 -2.55
CA VAL A 94 -9.90 -0.83 -2.27
C VAL A 94 -9.79 0.51 -2.98
N ASP A 95 -10.82 0.87 -3.76
CA ASP A 95 -10.98 2.22 -4.28
C ASP A 95 -11.19 3.17 -3.11
N ALA A 96 -10.24 4.08 -2.92
CA ALA A 96 -10.21 5.04 -1.84
C ALA A 96 -10.69 6.44 -2.27
N ALA A 97 -11.42 6.57 -3.38
CA ALA A 97 -12.17 7.78 -3.73
C ALA A 97 -13.40 7.98 -2.82
N GLY A 98 -13.84 9.23 -2.60
CA GLY A 98 -15.00 9.54 -1.76
C GLY A 98 -14.65 10.03 -0.34
N THR A 99 -15.60 9.96 0.58
CA THR A 99 -15.40 10.38 1.98
C THR A 99 -14.71 9.29 2.80
N VAL A 100 -14.24 9.63 4.00
CA VAL A 100 -13.59 8.67 4.91
C VAL A 100 -14.56 7.55 5.31
N GLU A 101 -15.83 7.90 5.50
CA GLU A 101 -16.90 6.96 5.85
C GLU A 101 -17.16 5.98 4.70
N GLU A 102 -17.31 6.48 3.47
CA GLU A 102 -17.52 5.63 2.28
C GLU A 102 -16.35 4.67 2.04
N VAL A 103 -15.11 5.16 2.23
CA VAL A 103 -13.92 4.32 2.09
C VAL A 103 -13.85 3.30 3.23
N GLY A 104 -14.18 3.70 4.47
CA GLY A 104 -14.25 2.81 5.62
C GLY A 104 -15.21 1.64 5.41
N GLU A 105 -16.42 1.92 4.94
CA GLU A 105 -17.41 0.89 4.62
C GLU A 105 -16.91 -0.09 3.56
N ARG A 106 -16.19 0.39 2.54
CA ARG A 106 -15.58 -0.48 1.52
C ARG A 106 -14.44 -1.34 2.09
N VAL A 107 -13.61 -0.78 2.97
CA VAL A 107 -12.54 -1.53 3.64
C VAL A 107 -13.14 -2.63 4.50
N ASP A 108 -14.13 -2.31 5.34
CA ASP A 108 -14.80 -3.27 6.20
C ASP A 108 -15.40 -4.42 5.38
N ALA A 109 -16.18 -4.09 4.34
CA ALA A 109 -16.78 -5.09 3.47
C ALA A 109 -15.74 -5.98 2.75
N ALA A 110 -14.61 -5.40 2.32
CA ALA A 110 -13.57 -6.13 1.63
C ALA A 110 -12.76 -7.05 2.56
N VAL A 111 -12.48 -6.59 3.78
CA VAL A 111 -11.80 -7.37 4.82
C VAL A 111 -12.68 -8.52 5.30
N ASP A 112 -13.97 -8.27 5.58
CA ASP A 112 -14.92 -9.32 5.95
C ASP A 112 -14.99 -10.41 4.88
N ALA A 113 -15.12 -10.01 3.61
CA ALA A 113 -15.14 -10.95 2.50
C ALA A 113 -13.82 -11.73 2.37
N TRP A 114 -12.67 -11.13 2.70
CA TRP A 114 -11.39 -11.84 2.71
C TRP A 114 -11.32 -12.84 3.87
N LEU A 115 -11.73 -12.44 5.07
CA LEU A 115 -11.73 -13.31 6.26
C LEU A 115 -12.64 -14.53 6.06
N ASP A 116 -13.81 -14.35 5.48
CA ASP A 116 -14.73 -15.46 5.23
C ASP A 116 -14.21 -16.48 4.21
N ARG A 117 -13.34 -16.07 3.27
CA ARG A 117 -12.67 -16.98 2.32
C ARG A 117 -11.51 -17.76 2.94
N HIS A 118 -10.96 -17.28 4.04
CA HIS A 118 -9.75 -17.83 4.69
C HIS A 118 -10.01 -18.37 6.09
N ARG A 119 -11.29 -18.50 6.47
CA ARG A 119 -11.76 -19.29 7.61
C ARG A 119 -11.86 -20.76 7.24
#